data_AF-A0A5D4UI21-F1
#
_entry.id   AF-A0A5D4UI21-F1
#
_cell.length_a   1.000
_cell.length_b   1.000
_cell.length_c   1.000
_cell.angle_alpha   90.00
_cell.angle_beta   90.00
_cell.angle_gamma   90.00
#
_symmetry.space_group_name_H-M   'P 1'
#
loop_
_entity.id
_entity.type
_entity.pdbx_description
1 polymer ?
#
loop_
_entity_poly.entity_id
_entity_poly.type
_entity_poly.pdbx_seq_one_letter_code
_entity_poly.pdbx_strand_id
1 'polypeptide(L)'
;MKKEIYKPIIGYEGLYEISETGKVFSHHSKRTLKRCGDEYGFHVVRLHSGGKAANLKVFELWKTAFPSAIETDFKGAKTIIYR
;
A
#
# COMPACT_ATOMS: atom_id res chain seq x y z
N MET A 1 9.72 2.27 20.45
CA MET A 1 9.74 1.45 19.20
C MET A 1 8.33 1.46 18.64
N LYS A 2 8.06 2.18 17.54
CA LYS A 2 6.74 2.14 16.89
C LYS A 2 6.65 0.82 16.10
N LYS A 3 5.77 -0.09 16.52
CA LYS A 3 5.40 -1.26 15.71
C LYS A 3 4.47 -0.75 14.62
N GLU A 4 4.93 -0.72 13.38
CA GLU A 4 4.03 -0.51 12.23
C GLU A 4 3.11 -1.72 12.12
N ILE A 5 1.80 -1.47 12.14
CA ILE A 5 0.76 -2.49 11.96
C ILE A 5 0.57 -2.72 10.47
N TYR A 6 0.77 -3.96 10.04
CA TYR A 6 0.46 -4.42 8.69
C TYR A 6 -0.84 -5.18 8.70
N LYS A 7 -1.69 -4.92 7.70
CA LYS A 7 -2.93 -5.66 7.48
C LYS A 7 -2.96 -6.24 6.06
N PRO A 8 -3.54 -7.42 5.86
CA PRO A 8 -3.71 -7.98 4.53
C PRO A 8 -4.63 -7.10 3.68
N ILE A 9 -4.34 -7.01 2.39
CA ILE A 9 -5.17 -6.26 1.45
C ILE A 9 -6.34 -7.13 1.01
N ILE A 10 -7.57 -6.63 1.20
CA ILE A 10 -8.79 -7.34 0.80
C ILE A 10 -8.77 -7.62 -0.72
N GLY A 11 -8.99 -8.88 -1.10
CA GLY A 11 -8.88 -9.36 -2.49
C GLY A 11 -7.48 -9.79 -2.92
N TYR A 12 -6.48 -9.57 -2.07
CA TYR A 12 -5.07 -9.93 -2.26
C TYR A 12 -4.46 -10.57 -1.00
N GLU A 13 -5.31 -11.18 -0.18
CA GLU A 13 -4.94 -11.78 1.10
C GLU A 13 -3.87 -12.86 0.89
N GLY A 14 -2.83 -12.84 1.72
CA GLY A 14 -1.67 -13.74 1.59
C GLY A 14 -0.66 -13.38 0.49
N LEU A 15 -0.99 -12.45 -0.41
CA LEU A 15 -0.07 -11.96 -1.45
C LEU A 15 0.54 -10.61 -1.07
N TYR A 16 -0.30 -9.70 -0.59
CA TYR A 16 0.10 -8.34 -0.24
C TYR A 16 -0.51 -7.87 1.07
N GLU A 17 0.26 -7.07 1.80
CA GLU A 17 -0.16 -6.41 3.02
C GLU A 17 0.06 -4.90 2.89
N ILE A 18 -0.64 -4.12 3.70
CA ILE A 18 -0.51 -2.67 3.78
C ILE A 18 -0.33 -2.22 5.22
N SER A 19 0.66 -1.34 5.44
CA SER A 19 0.93 -0.71 6.73
C SER A 19 -0.07 0.41 7.02
N GLU A 20 -0.26 0.72 8.30
CA GLU A 20 -0.99 1.92 8.76
C GLU A 20 -0.48 3.21 8.10
N THR A 21 0.81 3.27 7.73
CA THR A 21 1.42 4.42 7.06
C THR A 21 1.22 4.47 5.55
N GLY A 22 0.64 3.42 4.95
CA GLY A 22 0.41 3.32 3.50
C GLY A 22 1.47 2.52 2.72
N LYS A 23 2.41 1.87 3.41
CA LYS A 23 3.42 1.01 2.76
C LYS A 23 2.83 -0.32 2.35
N VAL A 24 2.93 -0.68 1.08
CA VAL A 24 2.49 -2.01 0.60
C VAL A 24 3.64 -3.00 0.66
N PHE A 25 3.48 -4.09 1.39
CA PHE A 25 4.43 -5.20 1.48
C PHE A 25 4.02 -6.33 0.55
N SER A 26 4.96 -6.83 -0.25
CA SER A 26 4.76 -8.01 -1.10
C SER A 26 5.36 -9.23 -0.42
N HIS A 27 4.53 -10.23 -0.12
CA HIS A 27 5.00 -11.52 0.42
C HIS A 27 5.82 -12.29 -0.59
N HIS A 28 5.42 -12.24 -1.86
CA HIS A 28 6.11 -12.92 -2.94
C HIS A 28 7.57 -12.49 -3.09
N SER A 29 7.83 -11.18 -3.01
CA SER A 29 9.18 -10.61 -3.13
C SER A 29 9.84 -10.34 -1.77
N LYS A 30 9.13 -10.57 -0.66
CA LYS A 30 9.50 -10.22 0.73
C LYS A 30 10.05 -8.78 0.86
N ARG A 31 9.44 -7.85 0.13
CA ARG A 31 9.90 -6.45 0.03
C ARG A 31 8.72 -5.50 0.00
N THR A 32 8.90 -4.33 0.59
CA THR A 32 7.97 -3.21 0.47
C THR A 32 8.02 -2.62 -0.94
N LEU A 33 6.86 -2.53 -1.59
CA LEU A 33 6.66 -1.84 -2.85
C LEU A 33 6.80 -0.34 -2.62
N LYS A 34 7.97 0.19 -2.94
CA LYS A 34 8.26 1.63 -2.98
C LYS A 34 8.68 2.03 -4.39
N ARG A 35 8.37 3.26 -4.80
CA ARG A 35 8.91 3.82 -6.04
C ARG A 35 10.36 4.21 -5.76
N CYS A 36 11.26 3.96 -6.71
CA CYS A 36 12.66 4.34 -6.58
C CYS A 36 12.74 5.86 -6.33
N GLY A 37 13.24 6.27 -5.16
CA GLY A 37 13.39 7.70 -4.79
C GLY A 37 12.33 8.29 -3.85
N ASP A 38 11.25 7.56 -3.49
CA ASP A 38 10.19 8.08 -2.62
C ASP A 38 10.00 7.21 -1.38
N GLU A 39 10.18 7.78 -0.18
CA GLU A 39 10.18 7.07 1.10
C GLU A 39 8.80 6.47 1.46
N TYR A 40 7.72 7.06 0.92
CA TYR A 40 6.33 6.72 1.25
C TYR A 40 5.53 6.08 0.11
N GLY A 41 6.15 5.83 -1.04
CA GLY A 41 5.60 4.95 -2.09
C GLY A 41 4.52 5.57 -2.99
N PHE A 42 3.91 4.71 -3.80
CA PHE A 42 3.09 5.08 -4.96
C PHE A 42 1.68 5.56 -4.60
N HIS A 43 1.13 6.50 -5.39
CA HIS A 43 -0.32 6.77 -5.42
C HIS A 43 -1.13 5.56 -5.91
N VAL A 44 -0.57 4.82 -6.88
CA VAL A 44 -1.16 3.64 -7.52
C VAL A 44 -0.15 2.51 -7.53
N VAL A 45 -0.53 1.34 -7.03
CA VAL A 45 0.27 0.11 -7.09
C VAL A 45 -0.32 -0.84 -8.12
N ARG A 46 0.56 -1.56 -8.82
CA ARG A 46 0.16 -2.67 -9.68
C ARG A 46 0.23 -3.96 -8.87
N LEU A 47 -0.92 -4.51 -8.49
CA LEU A 47 -1.01 -5.78 -7.76
C LEU A 47 -1.33 -6.92 -8.72
N HIS A 48 -0.63 -8.04 -8.54
CA HIS A 48 -0.81 -9.25 -9.34
C HIS A 48 -1.54 -10.32 -8.52
N SER A 49 -2.65 -10.83 -9.02
CA SER A 49 -3.36 -11.96 -8.42
C SER A 49 -3.80 -12.92 -9.52
N GLY A 50 -3.43 -14.20 -9.39
CA GLY A 50 -3.85 -15.26 -10.31
C GLY A 50 -3.53 -14.99 -11.79
N GLY A 51 -2.40 -14.36 -12.10
CA GLY A 51 -1.98 -14.04 -13.48
C GLY A 51 -2.57 -12.75 -14.06
N LYS A 52 -3.47 -12.07 -13.35
CA LYS A 52 -3.99 -10.75 -13.73
C LYS A 52 -3.32 -9.66 -12.89
N ALA A 53 -3.00 -8.54 -13.54
CA ALA A 53 -2.42 -7.38 -12.88
C ALA A 53 -3.43 -6.22 -12.92
N ALA A 54 -3.76 -5.66 -11.76
CA ALA A 54 -4.64 -4.51 -11.67
C ALA A 54 -3.88 -3.33 -11.06
N ASN A 55 -4.14 -2.13 -11.59
CA ASN A 55 -3.64 -0.88 -11.03
C ASN A 55 -4.66 -0.38 -10.02
N LEU A 56 -4.30 -0.38 -8.74
CA LEU A 56 -5.17 0.00 -7.64
C LEU A 56 -4.55 1.14 -6.85
N LYS A 57 -5.38 2.09 -6.42
CA LYS A 57 -4.94 3.21 -5.59
C LYS A 57 -4.59 2.70 -4.20
N VAL A 58 -3.39 3.00 -3.73
CA VAL A 58 -2.94 2.59 -2.39
C VAL A 58 -3.86 3.14 -1.32
N PHE A 59 -4.34 4.36 -1.49
CA PHE A 59 -5.29 5.00 -0.58
C PHE A 59 -6.59 4.22 -0.44
N GLU A 60 -7.15 3.70 -1.53
CA GLU A 60 -8.39 2.91 -1.49
C GLU A 60 -8.17 1.57 -0.78
N LEU A 61 -7.03 0.91 -1.05
CA LEU A 61 -6.64 -0.32 -0.38
C LEU A 61 -6.45 -0.11 1.12
N TRP A 62 -5.78 1.00 1.48
CA TRP A 62 -5.54 1.38 2.86
C TRP A 62 -6.83 1.69 3.58
N LYS A 63 -7.72 2.50 2.98
CA LYS A 63 -9.03 2.83 3.54
C LYS A 63 -9.89 1.59 3.77
N THR A 64 -9.78 0.61 2.88
CA THR A 64 -10.47 -0.68 3.01
C THR A 64 -9.90 -1.50 4.17
N ALA A 65 -8.58 -1.53 4.36
CA ALA A 65 -7.93 -2.25 5.46
C ALA A 65 -8.03 -1.53 6.83
N PHE A 66 -8.08 -0.20 6.80
CA PHE A 66 -8.12 0.68 7.95
C PHE A 66 -9.29 1.68 7.85
N PRO A 67 -10.55 1.21 7.93
CA PRO A 67 -11.72 2.08 7.81
C PRO A 67 -11.82 3.11 8.95
N SER A 68 -11.24 2.80 10.12
CA SER A 68 -11.20 3.69 11.29
C SER A 68 -9.96 4.60 11.35
N ALA A 69 -9.03 4.49 10.40
CA ALA A 69 -7.82 5.31 10.43
C ALA A 69 -8.08 6.68 9.79
N ILE A 70 -7.47 7.70 10.39
CA ILE A 70 -7.60 9.08 9.95
C ILE A 70 -6.65 9.29 8.77
N GLU A 71 -7.13 9.90 7.70
CA GLU A 71 -6.35 10.17 6.48
C GLU A 71 -5.04 10.94 6.74
N THR A 72 -4.90 11.62 7.87
CA THR A 72 -3.69 12.33 8.31
C THR A 72 -2.55 11.38 8.70
N ASP A 73 -2.86 10.13 9.06
CA ASP A 73 -1.89 9.10 9.42
C ASP A 73 -1.29 8.43 8.17
N PHE A 74 -2.02 8.49 7.05
CA PHE A 74 -1.51 8.06 5.76
C PHE A 74 -0.41 9.00 5.27
N LYS A 75 0.84 8.55 5.40
CA LYS A 75 2.04 9.28 4.96
C LYS A 75 2.38 9.05 3.49
N GLY A 76 1.66 8.18 2.79
CA GLY A 76 1.81 7.94 1.35
C GLY A 76 1.54 9.18 0.49
N ALA A 77 2.05 9.17 -0.74
CA ALA A 77 1.84 10.27 -1.69
C ALA A 77 0.34 10.42 -2.06
N LYS A 78 -0.32 11.42 -1.45
CA LYS A 78 -1.72 11.79 -1.75
C LYS A 78 -1.87 12.48 -3.09
N THR A 79 -0.83 13.15 -3.56
CA THR A 79 -0.82 13.90 -4.82
C THR A 79 0.21 13.33 -5.78
N ILE A 80 -0.11 13.36 -7.06
CA ILE A 80 0.85 13.08 -8.11
C ILE A 80 1.76 14.30 -8.21
N ILE A 81 3.02 14.19 -7.77
CA ILE A 81 4.03 15.22 -8.05
C ILE A 81 4.48 15.02 -9.50
N TYR A 82 3.59 15.28 -10.47
CA TYR A 82 4.04 15.57 -11.83
C TYR A 82 4.24 17.09 -11.90
N ARG A 83 5.43 17.51 -12.32
CA ARG A 83 5.76 18.88 -12.75
C ARG A 83 5.94 18.87 -14.26
#